data_AF-B4E6V9-F1
#
_entry.id   AF-B4E6V9-F1
#
_cell.length_a   1.000
_cell.length_b   1.000
_cell.length_c   1.000
_cell.angle_alpha   90.00
_cell.angle_beta   90.00
_cell.angle_gamma   90.00
#
_symmetry.space_group_name_H-M   'P 1'
#
loop_
_entity.id
_entity.type
_entity.pdbx_description
1 polymer ?
#
loop_
_entity_poly.entity_id
_entity_poly.type
_entity_poly.pdbx_seq_one_letter_code
_entity_poly.pdbx_strand_id
1 'polypeptide(L)'
;MSIRHLFSSALAATALLGAASASIAAPLTVDVYNPGAHAIFPVSSEIVSGKTEAILIDAQFQRNDAQALVSRIKASGKTLKAVYVSHSDPDYYFGLETIHAAFPDAKIVATPQTVAAIAASKDGKLAYWGPILKDNAPASVIVPQPLDGNTLRVDGEPLRIVGLDGPTPDRTFVWIPSARTVVGGIPVAANIHVWMADTQTPLSHANWLATLDRIDALKPARVVPGHFLPNRDGSQPFTTGVAFTRNYVKAFDQEAARAKDSTTLIAAMEARYPDLGEKPSLELSAKVAKGEMQWPAPAPFPAAGKTVRVQFGATAFDLNFKDDRTMSFVGTAGQFKGVTDTVQYTAREVRPQVYMVYWHEPSTGSNVVHVEDFERGAVDTNIAMKDGQFLHLSGTLKVVGRE
;
A
#
# COMPACT_ATOMS: atom_id res chain seq x y z
N MET A 1 -45.48 82.81 -6.04
CA MET A 1 -44.06 82.44 -6.17
C MET A 1 -43.71 81.63 -4.92
N SER A 2 -43.81 80.30 -4.92
CA SER A 2 -42.85 79.32 -5.49
C SER A 2 -41.48 79.39 -4.77
N ILE A 3 -40.84 78.36 -4.20
CA ILE A 3 -40.99 76.89 -4.16
C ILE A 3 -39.87 76.35 -3.19
N ARG A 4 -39.99 75.09 -2.73
CA ARG A 4 -38.97 74.14 -2.16
C ARG A 4 -38.62 74.26 -0.66
N HIS A 5 -39.14 73.37 0.18
CA HIS A 5 -38.80 71.94 0.42
C HIS A 5 -37.45 71.73 1.12
N LEU A 6 -37.50 71.09 2.29
CA LEU A 6 -36.80 69.82 2.58
C LEU A 6 -37.28 69.27 3.93
N PHE A 7 -38.19 68.29 3.87
CA PHE A 7 -38.45 67.35 4.96
C PHE A 7 -37.37 66.27 4.89
N SER A 8 -36.59 66.10 5.95
CA SER A 8 -35.69 64.95 6.09
C SER A 8 -36.44 63.83 6.81
N SER A 9 -36.91 62.86 6.02
CA SER A 9 -37.49 61.61 6.48
C SER A 9 -36.41 60.72 7.09
N ALA A 10 -36.51 60.42 8.39
CA ALA A 10 -35.69 59.40 9.04
C ALA A 10 -36.24 58.01 8.67
N LEU A 11 -35.52 57.29 7.81
CA LEU A 11 -35.83 55.90 7.46
C LEU A 11 -35.23 54.99 8.54
N ALA A 12 -36.10 54.37 9.36
CA ALA A 12 -35.69 53.29 10.25
C ALA A 12 -35.48 52.01 9.43
N ALA A 13 -34.22 51.66 9.17
CA ALA A 13 -33.85 50.38 8.56
C ALA A 13 -33.72 49.31 9.66
N THR A 14 -34.76 48.51 9.85
CA THR A 14 -34.74 47.34 10.73
C THR A 14 -33.94 46.23 10.04
N ALA A 15 -32.66 46.08 10.37
CA ALA A 15 -31.85 44.96 9.91
C ALA A 15 -32.29 43.66 10.62
N LEU A 16 -33.05 42.83 9.92
CA LEU A 16 -33.30 41.43 10.30
C LEU A 16 -31.99 40.64 10.13
N LEU A 17 -31.21 40.56 11.21
CA LEU A 17 -30.14 39.58 11.36
C LEU A 17 -30.79 38.20 11.48
N GLY A 18 -31.04 37.55 10.34
CA GLY A 18 -31.35 36.14 10.28
C GLY A 18 -30.14 35.36 10.78
N ALA A 19 -30.15 34.97 12.05
CA ALA A 19 -29.21 33.98 12.58
C ALA A 19 -29.52 32.65 11.88
N ALA A 20 -28.80 32.38 10.78
CA ALA A 20 -28.72 31.03 10.23
C ALA A 20 -28.10 30.16 11.33
N SER A 21 -28.96 29.47 12.06
CA SER A 21 -28.54 28.41 12.98
C SER A 21 -27.92 27.34 12.09
N ALA A 22 -26.60 27.35 11.95
CA ALA A 22 -25.89 26.22 11.40
C ALA A 22 -26.21 25.05 12.33
N SER A 23 -27.16 24.20 11.91
CA SER A 23 -27.42 22.93 12.58
C SER A 23 -26.09 22.17 12.60
N ILE A 24 -25.47 22.09 13.77
CA ILE A 24 -24.33 21.22 13.98
C ILE A 24 -24.86 19.80 13.77
N ALA A 25 -24.55 19.21 12.62
CA ALA A 25 -24.91 17.83 12.34
C ALA A 25 -24.33 16.95 13.45
N ALA A 26 -25.09 15.94 13.88
CA ALA A 26 -24.61 15.00 14.89
C ALA A 26 -23.29 14.35 14.41
N PRO A 27 -22.31 14.12 15.30
CA PRO A 27 -21.09 13.41 14.95
C PRO A 27 -21.37 12.10 14.21
N LEU A 28 -20.54 11.78 13.21
CA LEU A 28 -20.60 10.48 12.55
C LEU A 28 -20.33 9.36 13.57
N THR A 29 -21.11 8.28 13.48
CA THR A 29 -20.85 7.05 14.24
C THR A 29 -19.77 6.25 13.54
N VAL A 30 -18.87 5.62 14.30
CA VAL A 30 -17.87 4.67 13.78
C VAL A 30 -18.03 3.37 14.57
N ASP A 31 -18.65 2.38 13.93
CA ASP A 31 -18.69 0.98 14.41
C ASP A 31 -17.44 0.27 13.92
N VAL A 32 -16.75 -0.43 14.83
CA VAL A 32 -15.47 -1.09 14.56
C VAL A 32 -15.69 -2.59 14.60
N TYR A 33 -15.29 -3.26 13.54
CA TYR A 33 -15.23 -4.72 13.46
C TYR A 33 -13.76 -5.16 13.44
N ASN A 34 -13.41 -6.06 14.34
CA ASN A 34 -12.11 -6.73 14.37
C ASN A 34 -12.37 -8.19 14.76
N PRO A 35 -11.92 -9.17 13.96
CA PRO A 35 -12.18 -10.60 14.22
C PRO A 35 -11.33 -11.19 15.36
N GLY A 36 -10.39 -10.41 15.91
CA GLY A 36 -9.54 -10.78 17.04
C GLY A 36 -8.58 -11.92 16.71
N ALA A 37 -8.14 -12.64 17.74
CA ALA A 37 -7.11 -13.68 17.66
C ALA A 37 -7.49 -14.92 16.84
N HIS A 38 -8.74 -15.01 16.36
CA HIS A 38 -9.21 -16.13 15.53
C HIS A 38 -8.93 -15.93 14.04
N ALA A 39 -8.67 -14.68 13.62
CA ALA A 39 -8.32 -14.39 12.24
C ALA A 39 -6.83 -14.62 11.96
N ILE A 40 -6.50 -14.83 10.69
CA ILE A 40 -5.10 -14.89 10.23
C ILE A 40 -4.39 -13.54 10.45
N PHE A 41 -5.12 -12.44 10.22
CA PHE A 41 -4.69 -11.09 10.52
C PHE A 41 -5.82 -10.41 11.30
N PRO A 42 -5.57 -9.88 12.51
CA PRO A 42 -6.58 -9.20 13.31
C PRO A 42 -6.77 -7.76 12.79
N VAL A 43 -7.14 -7.64 11.52
CA VAL A 43 -7.35 -6.39 10.79
C VAL A 43 -8.68 -5.75 11.18
N SER A 44 -8.72 -4.43 11.35
CA SER A 44 -9.95 -3.70 11.62
C SER A 44 -10.66 -3.25 10.35
N SER A 45 -11.98 -3.16 10.42
CA SER A 45 -12.83 -2.49 9.45
C SER A 45 -13.77 -1.55 10.18
N GLU A 46 -14.07 -0.41 9.56
CA GLU A 46 -14.93 0.59 10.18
C GLU A 46 -16.15 0.92 9.32
N ILE A 47 -17.33 0.83 9.92
CA ILE A 47 -18.58 1.29 9.33
C ILE A 47 -18.84 2.70 9.84
N VAL A 48 -18.50 3.70 9.03
CA VAL A 48 -18.70 5.11 9.33
C VAL A 48 -20.07 5.53 8.83
N SER A 49 -20.95 5.95 9.73
CA SER A 49 -22.35 6.20 9.41
C SER A 49 -22.85 7.57 9.85
N GLY A 50 -23.70 8.16 9.02
CA GLY A 50 -24.52 9.30 9.38
C GLY A 50 -25.97 8.87 9.65
N LYS A 51 -26.91 9.75 9.32
CA LYS A 51 -28.35 9.55 9.40
C LYS A 51 -28.87 8.62 8.28
N THR A 52 -28.41 8.79 7.05
CA THR A 52 -28.93 8.09 5.86
C THR A 52 -27.91 7.25 5.13
N GLU A 53 -26.64 7.66 5.15
CA GLU A 53 -25.56 7.00 4.43
C GLU A 53 -24.55 6.32 5.38
N ALA A 54 -23.80 5.36 4.83
CA ALA A 54 -22.61 4.79 5.44
C ALA A 54 -21.48 4.62 4.42
N ILE A 55 -20.25 4.62 4.92
CA ILE A 55 -19.04 4.18 4.22
C ILE A 55 -18.40 3.06 5.03
N LEU A 56 -17.97 2.01 4.34
CA LEU A 56 -17.12 0.97 4.90
C LEU A 56 -15.65 1.31 4.63
N ILE A 57 -14.80 1.24 5.63
CA ILE A 57 -13.34 1.31 5.49
C ILE A 57 -12.80 -0.10 5.69
N ASP A 58 -12.10 -0.59 4.67
CA ASP A 58 -11.48 -1.91 4.56
C ASP A 58 -12.45 -3.09 4.64
N ALA A 59 -12.24 -4.10 3.79
CA ALA A 59 -13.23 -5.15 3.51
C ALA A 59 -12.94 -6.49 4.18
N GLN A 60 -11.98 -6.55 5.11
CA GLN A 60 -11.48 -7.77 5.75
C GLN A 60 -10.78 -8.73 4.77
N PHE A 61 -10.07 -9.70 5.36
CA PHE A 61 -9.30 -10.70 4.63
C PHE A 61 -10.14 -11.89 4.18
N GLN A 62 -10.99 -12.37 5.09
CA GLN A 62 -11.71 -13.63 4.91
C GLN A 62 -13.18 -13.38 4.57
N ARG A 63 -13.75 -14.26 3.73
CA ARG A 63 -15.17 -14.19 3.34
C ARG A 63 -16.13 -14.13 4.52
N ASN A 64 -15.93 -14.96 5.55
CA ASN A 64 -16.79 -15.00 6.74
C ASN A 64 -16.80 -13.66 7.51
N ASP A 65 -15.66 -12.99 7.60
CA ASP A 65 -15.53 -11.70 8.28
C ASP A 65 -16.18 -10.59 7.45
N ALA A 66 -16.03 -10.64 6.12
CA ALA A 66 -16.78 -9.77 5.21
C ALA A 66 -18.31 -9.99 5.30
N GLN A 67 -18.77 -11.23 5.52
CA GLN A 67 -20.21 -11.51 5.75
C GLN A 67 -20.72 -10.90 7.07
N ALA A 68 -19.89 -10.83 8.11
CA ALA A 68 -20.24 -10.15 9.35
C ALA A 68 -20.43 -8.64 9.11
N LEU A 69 -19.57 -8.02 8.30
CA LEU A 69 -19.72 -6.62 7.85
C LEU A 69 -21.02 -6.43 7.06
N VAL A 70 -21.32 -7.29 6.09
CA VAL A 70 -22.59 -7.25 5.33
C VAL A 70 -23.80 -7.25 6.26
N SER A 71 -23.79 -8.15 7.26
CA SER A 71 -24.89 -8.28 8.20
C SER A 71 -25.09 -7.02 9.03
N ARG A 72 -24.00 -6.40 9.52
CA ARG A 72 -24.04 -5.14 10.28
C ARG A 72 -24.56 -3.97 9.44
N ILE A 73 -24.07 -3.84 8.21
CA ILE A 73 -24.50 -2.77 7.30
C ILE A 73 -25.98 -2.92 6.96
N LYS A 74 -26.46 -4.13 6.62
CA LYS A 74 -27.89 -4.38 6.38
C LYS A 74 -28.76 -4.06 7.60
N ALA A 75 -28.32 -4.48 8.79
CA ALA A 75 -29.04 -4.22 10.04
C ALA A 75 -29.14 -2.71 10.36
N SER A 76 -28.21 -1.90 9.87
CA SER A 76 -28.23 -0.44 10.07
C SER A 76 -29.37 0.26 9.31
N GLY A 77 -29.88 -0.34 8.22
CA GLY A 77 -30.85 0.27 7.32
C GLY A 77 -30.34 1.46 6.49
N LYS A 78 -29.03 1.75 6.55
CA LYS A 78 -28.39 2.87 5.84
C LYS A 78 -27.92 2.45 4.45
N THR A 79 -27.87 3.40 3.52
CA THR A 79 -27.30 3.16 2.19
C THR A 79 -25.78 3.12 2.27
N LEU A 80 -25.17 1.99 1.91
CA LEU A 80 -23.72 1.91 1.73
C LEU A 80 -23.32 2.65 0.46
N LYS A 81 -22.73 3.83 0.61
CA LYS A 81 -22.38 4.72 -0.51
C LYS A 81 -21.05 4.33 -1.16
N ALA A 82 -20.08 3.97 -0.32
CA ALA A 82 -18.77 3.58 -0.78
C ALA A 82 -18.09 2.59 0.18
N VAL A 83 -17.15 1.83 -0.37
CA VAL A 83 -16.13 1.07 0.35
C VAL A 83 -14.79 1.72 0.03
N TYR A 84 -14.06 2.15 1.05
CA TYR A 84 -12.72 2.71 0.91
C TYR A 84 -11.68 1.67 1.34
N VAL A 85 -10.74 1.36 0.46
CA VAL A 85 -9.60 0.50 0.78
C VAL A 85 -8.39 1.39 1.10
N SER A 86 -7.91 1.27 2.33
CA SER A 86 -6.88 2.14 2.90
C SER A 86 -5.46 1.70 2.58
N HIS A 87 -5.23 0.41 2.35
CA HIS A 87 -3.90 -0.16 2.07
C HIS A 87 -3.94 -1.30 1.04
N SER A 88 -2.80 -1.61 0.43
CA SER A 88 -2.70 -2.55 -0.69
C SER A 88 -2.52 -4.01 -0.28
N ASP A 89 -2.59 -4.33 1.00
CA ASP A 89 -2.48 -5.69 1.49
C ASP A 89 -3.83 -6.43 1.47
N PRO A 90 -3.81 -7.75 1.21
CA PRO A 90 -5.00 -8.48 0.83
C PRO A 90 -6.04 -8.52 1.95
N ASP A 91 -5.62 -8.40 3.19
CA ASP A 91 -6.48 -8.31 4.37
C ASP A 91 -7.35 -7.04 4.43
N TYR A 92 -7.04 -6.04 3.62
CA TYR A 92 -7.85 -4.83 3.47
C TYR A 92 -8.90 -4.93 2.35
N TYR A 93 -8.76 -5.86 1.39
CA TYR A 93 -9.58 -5.86 0.17
C TYR A 93 -10.08 -7.23 -0.34
N PHE A 94 -9.63 -8.36 0.21
CA PHE A 94 -10.07 -9.68 -0.27
C PHE A 94 -11.57 -9.91 -0.05
N GLY A 95 -12.15 -9.38 1.02
CA GLY A 95 -13.59 -9.45 1.24
C GLY A 95 -14.44 -8.60 0.30
N LEU A 96 -13.84 -7.77 -0.58
CA LEU A 96 -14.59 -6.90 -1.51
C LEU A 96 -15.59 -7.67 -2.38
N GLU A 97 -15.27 -8.88 -2.83
CA GLU A 97 -16.19 -9.71 -3.63
C GLU A 97 -17.51 -9.94 -2.87
N THR A 98 -17.42 -10.24 -1.56
CA THR A 98 -18.57 -10.45 -0.69
C THR A 98 -19.34 -9.16 -0.44
N ILE A 99 -18.64 -8.06 -0.19
CA ILE A 99 -19.27 -6.75 0.04
C ILE A 99 -19.99 -6.29 -1.24
N HIS A 100 -19.35 -6.38 -2.40
CA HIS A 100 -19.90 -5.95 -3.67
C HIS A 100 -21.14 -6.76 -4.08
N ALA A 101 -21.12 -8.08 -3.87
CA ALA A 101 -22.28 -8.93 -4.13
C ALA A 101 -23.50 -8.52 -3.28
N ALA A 102 -23.29 -8.01 -2.06
CA ALA A 102 -24.36 -7.56 -1.18
C ALA A 102 -24.81 -6.11 -1.43
N PHE A 103 -23.91 -5.26 -1.94
CA PHE A 103 -24.13 -3.83 -2.17
C PHE A 103 -23.56 -3.40 -3.54
N PRO A 104 -24.19 -3.82 -4.65
CA PRO A 104 -23.65 -3.59 -6.00
C PRO A 104 -23.53 -2.11 -6.38
N ASP A 105 -24.35 -1.25 -5.77
CA ASP A 105 -24.37 0.21 -6.04
C ASP A 105 -23.29 0.98 -5.26
N ALA A 106 -22.63 0.35 -4.27
CA ALA A 106 -21.59 1.00 -3.48
C ALA A 106 -20.31 1.19 -4.31
N LYS A 107 -19.78 2.41 -4.35
CA LYS A 107 -18.51 2.68 -5.04
C LYS A 107 -17.34 2.08 -4.27
N ILE A 108 -16.52 1.27 -4.92
CA ILE A 108 -15.30 0.72 -4.31
C ILE A 108 -14.13 1.58 -4.76
N VAL A 109 -13.49 2.27 -3.82
CA VAL A 109 -12.48 3.30 -4.11
C VAL A 109 -11.24 3.16 -3.22
N ALA A 110 -10.09 3.61 -3.73
CA ALA A 110 -8.85 3.72 -2.98
C ALA A 110 -8.00 4.87 -3.53
N THR A 111 -6.91 5.24 -2.85
CA THR A 111 -5.98 6.23 -3.42
C THR A 111 -5.38 5.70 -4.74
N PRO A 112 -5.01 6.55 -5.70
CA PRO A 112 -4.38 6.10 -6.94
C PRO A 112 -3.15 5.19 -6.71
N GLN A 113 -2.36 5.49 -5.68
CA GLN A 113 -1.19 4.72 -5.26
C GLN A 113 -1.60 3.31 -4.79
N THR A 114 -2.62 3.21 -3.94
CA THR A 114 -3.16 1.93 -3.46
C THR A 114 -3.73 1.11 -4.62
N VAL A 115 -4.48 1.74 -5.54
CA VAL A 115 -5.03 1.08 -6.73
C VAL A 115 -3.90 0.48 -7.58
N ALA A 116 -2.85 1.25 -7.87
CA ALA A 116 -1.72 0.78 -8.65
C ALA A 116 -1.00 -0.40 -7.96
N ALA A 117 -0.78 -0.33 -6.66
CA ALA A 117 -0.13 -1.40 -5.89
C ALA A 117 -0.97 -2.69 -5.85
N ILE A 118 -2.30 -2.58 -5.70
CA ILE A 118 -3.21 -3.74 -5.78
C ILE A 118 -3.19 -4.33 -7.20
N ALA A 119 -3.32 -3.50 -8.23
CA ALA A 119 -3.30 -3.97 -9.62
C ALA A 119 -2.02 -4.73 -9.97
N ALA A 120 -0.87 -4.26 -9.45
CA ALA A 120 0.42 -4.89 -9.68
C ALA A 120 0.62 -6.22 -8.92
N SER A 121 -0.04 -6.41 -7.77
CA SER A 121 0.25 -7.55 -6.87
C SER A 121 -0.89 -8.56 -6.68
N LYS A 122 -2.11 -8.22 -7.10
CA LYS A 122 -3.32 -9.02 -6.78
C LYS A 122 -3.25 -10.48 -7.20
N ASP A 123 -2.70 -10.79 -8.38
CA ASP A 123 -2.72 -12.15 -8.93
C ASP A 123 -1.75 -13.04 -8.16
N GLY A 124 -0.56 -12.53 -7.83
CA GLY A 124 0.40 -13.23 -6.98
C GLY A 124 -0.13 -13.42 -5.56
N LYS A 125 -0.75 -12.38 -4.98
CA LYS A 125 -1.39 -12.45 -3.66
C LYS A 125 -2.52 -13.49 -3.64
N LEU A 126 -3.38 -13.51 -4.67
CA LEU A 126 -4.47 -14.49 -4.76
C LEU A 126 -3.95 -15.92 -4.95
N ALA A 127 -2.94 -16.12 -5.80
CA ALA A 127 -2.33 -17.44 -6.00
C ALA A 127 -1.71 -18.00 -4.70
N TYR A 128 -1.10 -17.14 -3.89
CA TYR A 128 -0.53 -17.52 -2.60
C TYR A 128 -1.61 -17.80 -1.54
N TRP A 129 -2.53 -16.86 -1.35
CA TRP A 129 -3.50 -16.92 -0.25
C TRP A 129 -4.72 -17.79 -0.55
N GLY A 130 -5.11 -17.96 -1.81
CA GLY A 130 -6.29 -18.74 -2.21
C GLY A 130 -6.31 -20.15 -1.63
N PRO A 131 -5.25 -20.96 -1.81
CA PRO A 131 -5.17 -22.30 -1.22
C PRO A 131 -5.18 -22.33 0.32
N ILE A 132 -4.61 -21.30 0.96
CA ILE A 132 -4.56 -21.16 2.43
C ILE A 132 -5.95 -20.86 2.98
N LEU A 133 -6.65 -19.90 2.35
CA LEU A 133 -7.96 -19.43 2.75
C LEU A 133 -9.10 -20.38 2.37
N LYS A 134 -8.92 -21.24 1.35
CA LYS A 134 -9.94 -22.18 0.85
C LYS A 134 -11.25 -21.43 0.56
N ASP A 135 -12.37 -21.87 1.13
CA ASP A 135 -13.69 -21.26 0.96
C ASP A 135 -13.79 -19.84 1.51
N ASN A 136 -12.79 -19.34 2.25
CA ASN A 136 -12.71 -17.96 2.69
C ASN A 136 -11.95 -17.04 1.72
N ALA A 137 -11.36 -17.57 0.65
CA ALA A 137 -10.75 -16.77 -0.40
C ALA A 137 -11.82 -16.17 -1.31
N PRO A 138 -11.59 -14.97 -1.88
CA PRO A 138 -12.41 -14.51 -3.01
C PRO A 138 -12.12 -15.38 -4.25
N ALA A 139 -13.13 -15.61 -5.07
CA ALA A 139 -12.93 -16.25 -6.37
C ALA A 139 -12.22 -15.30 -7.36
N SER A 140 -12.45 -14.00 -7.21
CA SER A 140 -11.78 -12.95 -7.98
C SER A 140 -11.47 -11.73 -7.12
N VAL A 141 -10.33 -11.09 -7.37
CA VAL A 141 -9.97 -9.82 -6.71
C VAL A 141 -10.59 -8.65 -7.45
N ILE A 142 -11.36 -7.83 -6.74
CA ILE A 142 -11.83 -6.53 -7.21
C ILE A 142 -10.73 -5.48 -6.98
N VAL A 143 -10.34 -4.79 -8.05
CA VAL A 143 -9.44 -3.62 -7.97
C VAL A 143 -10.30 -2.36 -7.74
N PRO A 144 -10.06 -1.58 -6.67
CA PRO A 144 -10.80 -0.34 -6.44
C PRO A 144 -10.60 0.69 -7.55
N GLN A 145 -11.57 1.59 -7.71
CA GLN A 145 -11.44 2.76 -8.58
C GLN A 145 -10.57 3.83 -7.90
N PRO A 146 -9.78 4.62 -8.65
CA PRO A 146 -9.03 5.72 -8.08
C PRO A 146 -9.98 6.78 -7.50
N LEU A 147 -9.76 7.13 -6.23
CA LEU A 147 -10.47 8.20 -5.56
C LEU A 147 -10.03 9.55 -6.14
N ASP A 148 -11.01 10.40 -6.45
CA ASP A 148 -10.74 11.79 -6.80
C ASP A 148 -10.50 12.63 -5.53
N GLY A 149 -9.38 13.34 -5.50
CA GLY A 149 -8.92 14.08 -4.33
C GLY A 149 -8.59 13.19 -3.12
N ASN A 150 -8.89 13.69 -1.92
CA ASN A 150 -8.51 13.06 -0.65
C ASN A 150 -9.65 13.05 0.38
N THR A 151 -10.91 13.20 -0.04
CA THR A 151 -12.03 13.34 0.87
C THR A 151 -13.22 12.50 0.42
N LEU A 152 -13.70 11.65 1.31
CA LEU A 152 -14.99 10.98 1.22
C LEU A 152 -16.02 11.73 2.07
N ARG A 153 -17.31 11.49 1.83
CA ARG A 153 -18.39 12.13 2.59
C ARG A 153 -19.53 11.17 2.92
N VAL A 154 -20.01 11.26 4.16
CA VAL A 154 -21.22 10.58 4.65
C VAL A 154 -22.19 11.65 5.12
N ASP A 155 -23.36 11.77 4.47
CA ASP A 155 -24.36 12.80 4.77
C ASP A 155 -23.78 14.22 4.79
N GLY A 156 -22.81 14.49 3.92
CA GLY A 156 -22.10 15.77 3.82
C GLY A 156 -20.90 15.92 4.76
N GLU A 157 -20.78 15.11 5.81
CA GLU A 157 -19.64 15.16 6.74
C GLU A 157 -18.38 14.51 6.16
N PRO A 158 -17.19 15.13 6.31
CA PRO A 158 -15.98 14.67 5.63
C PRO A 158 -15.26 13.54 6.37
N LEU A 159 -14.72 12.60 5.60
CA LEU A 159 -13.69 11.64 5.97
C LEU A 159 -12.45 11.98 5.14
N ARG A 160 -11.38 12.46 5.77
CA ARG A 160 -10.19 12.99 5.08
C ARG A 160 -9.09 11.96 5.06
N ILE A 161 -8.59 11.62 3.88
CA ILE A 161 -7.40 10.80 3.68
C ILE A 161 -6.17 11.70 3.91
N VAL A 162 -5.36 11.37 4.91
CA VAL A 162 -4.20 12.16 5.35
C VAL A 162 -2.92 11.37 5.08
N GLY A 163 -1.85 12.06 4.65
CA GLY A 163 -0.53 11.48 4.40
C GLY A 163 -0.10 11.44 2.93
N LEU A 164 -0.99 11.78 2.00
CA LEU A 164 -0.71 11.79 0.55
C LEU A 164 0.39 12.78 0.12
N ASP A 165 0.65 13.79 0.95
CA ASP A 165 1.70 14.81 0.76
C ASP A 165 3.01 14.46 1.47
N GLY A 166 3.08 13.29 2.12
CA GLY A 166 4.22 12.81 2.88
C GLY A 166 5.20 11.97 2.05
N PRO A 167 6.33 11.58 2.66
CA PRO A 167 7.34 10.75 2.00
C PRO A 167 6.90 9.29 1.77
N THR A 168 5.80 8.86 2.39
CA THR A 168 5.19 7.53 2.25
C THR A 168 3.69 7.67 1.91
N PRO A 169 3.35 8.15 0.69
CA PRO A 169 1.96 8.42 0.30
C PRO A 169 1.12 7.13 0.14
N ASP A 170 1.76 5.97 0.21
CA ASP A 170 1.17 4.63 0.29
C ASP A 170 0.71 4.23 1.71
N ARG A 171 1.09 5.02 2.73
CA ARG A 171 0.77 4.79 4.16
C ARG A 171 -0.08 5.91 4.72
N THR A 172 -1.29 6.04 4.20
CA THR A 172 -2.29 7.03 4.65
C THR A 172 -3.11 6.54 5.83
N PHE A 173 -3.83 7.46 6.47
CA PHE A 173 -4.90 7.16 7.42
C PHE A 173 -6.11 8.07 7.17
N VAL A 174 -7.28 7.72 7.71
CA VAL A 174 -8.50 8.51 7.58
C VAL A 174 -8.77 9.29 8.86
N TRP A 175 -8.91 10.61 8.74
CA TRP A 175 -9.35 11.50 9.81
C TRP A 175 -10.83 11.85 9.65
N ILE A 176 -11.61 11.62 10.71
CA ILE A 176 -13.04 11.92 10.79
C ILE A 176 -13.24 13.06 11.79
N PRO A 177 -13.32 14.34 11.35
CA PRO A 177 -13.31 15.49 12.25
C PRO A 177 -14.50 15.51 13.21
N SER A 178 -15.71 15.23 12.71
CA SER A 178 -16.94 15.28 13.51
C SER A 178 -16.93 14.28 14.66
N ALA A 179 -16.32 13.10 14.45
CA ALA A 179 -16.13 12.06 15.45
C ALA A 179 -14.81 12.16 16.24
N ARG A 180 -13.94 13.13 15.89
CA ARG A 180 -12.54 13.23 16.36
C ARG A 180 -11.82 11.88 16.37
N THR A 181 -12.00 11.09 15.31
CA THR A 181 -11.55 9.70 15.25
C THR A 181 -10.60 9.49 14.05
N VAL A 182 -9.47 8.82 14.29
CA VAL A 182 -8.56 8.31 13.25
C VAL A 182 -8.82 6.81 13.06
N VAL A 183 -8.94 6.38 11.81
CA VAL A 183 -9.23 4.99 11.38
C VAL A 183 -8.52 4.67 10.08
N GLY A 184 -8.52 3.39 9.69
CA GLY A 184 -7.94 2.91 8.45
C GLY A 184 -6.41 3.03 8.38
N GLY A 185 -5.85 2.26 7.45
CA GLY A 185 -4.43 2.24 7.16
C GLY A 185 -3.62 1.37 8.12
N ILE A 186 -2.37 1.13 7.73
CA ILE A 186 -1.37 0.37 8.48
C ILE A 186 -0.55 1.15 9.55
N PRO A 187 -0.57 2.51 9.68
CA PRO A 187 0.36 3.19 10.58
C PRO A 187 0.23 2.89 12.07
N VAL A 188 -0.90 2.35 12.55
CA VAL A 188 -1.14 2.14 13.99
C VAL A 188 -1.52 0.69 14.24
N ALA A 189 -0.81 0.05 15.16
CA ALA A 189 -1.10 -1.28 15.68
C ALA A 189 -1.27 -1.23 17.21
N ALA A 190 -1.81 -2.30 17.81
CA ALA A 190 -1.84 -2.44 19.27
C ALA A 190 -1.87 -3.91 19.75
N ASN A 191 -1.18 -4.20 20.86
CA ASN A 191 -1.19 -5.51 21.53
C ASN A 191 -0.73 -6.69 20.65
N ILE A 192 0.01 -6.40 19.58
CA ILE A 192 0.59 -7.37 18.65
C ILE A 192 2.04 -6.98 18.34
N HIS A 193 2.87 -7.94 18.00
CA HIS A 193 4.16 -7.65 17.40
C HIS A 193 3.96 -6.94 16.05
N VAL A 194 4.45 -5.71 15.96
CA VAL A 194 4.23 -4.86 14.79
C VAL A 194 5.02 -5.39 13.60
N TRP A 195 4.38 -5.40 12.44
CA TRP A 195 4.98 -5.77 11.17
C TRP A 195 5.98 -4.71 10.70
N MET A 196 7.28 -5.00 10.83
CA MET A 196 8.38 -4.09 10.46
C MET A 196 8.99 -4.44 9.10
N ALA A 197 8.62 -5.57 8.49
CA ALA A 197 9.28 -6.11 7.31
C ALA A 197 9.17 -5.20 6.06
N ASP A 198 8.14 -4.36 5.98
CA ASP A 198 7.98 -3.42 4.87
C ASP A 198 8.72 -2.10 5.07
N THR A 199 9.25 -1.83 6.27
CA THR A 199 9.96 -0.60 6.59
C THR A 199 11.42 -0.88 6.91
N GLN A 200 12.21 -1.30 5.92
CA GLN A 200 13.53 -1.90 6.19
C GLN A 200 14.66 -0.90 6.49
N THR A 201 14.39 0.40 6.38
CA THR A 201 15.42 1.44 6.48
C THR A 201 15.19 2.36 7.69
N PRO A 202 16.26 2.97 8.26
CA PRO A 202 16.10 4.00 9.28
C PRO A 202 15.22 5.18 8.81
N LEU A 203 15.31 5.54 7.53
CA LEU A 203 14.47 6.60 6.96
C LEU A 203 12.99 6.19 6.94
N SER A 204 12.66 4.95 6.58
CA SER A 204 11.27 4.47 6.63
C SER A 204 10.70 4.48 8.05
N HIS A 205 11.50 4.16 9.07
CA HIS A 205 11.07 4.28 10.47
C HIS A 205 10.90 5.73 10.92
N ALA A 206 11.81 6.62 10.54
CA ALA A 206 11.69 8.05 10.82
C ALA A 206 10.42 8.65 10.17
N ASN A 207 10.12 8.26 8.92
CA ASN A 207 8.89 8.66 8.22
C ASN A 207 7.64 8.13 8.93
N TRP A 208 7.66 6.87 9.39
CA TRP A 208 6.56 6.29 10.17
C TRP A 208 6.33 7.06 11.48
N LEU A 209 7.39 7.34 12.24
CA LEU A 209 7.30 8.13 13.47
C LEU A 209 6.72 9.54 13.20
N ALA A 210 7.09 10.18 12.09
CA ALA A 210 6.50 11.46 11.68
C ALA A 210 5.01 11.34 11.33
N THR A 211 4.56 10.23 10.73
CA THR A 211 3.13 9.94 10.51
C THR A 211 2.38 9.82 11.84
N LEU A 212 2.98 9.17 12.85
CA LEU A 212 2.38 9.10 14.20
C LEU A 212 2.30 10.48 14.87
N ASP A 213 3.29 11.35 14.66
CA ASP A 213 3.25 12.74 15.15
C ASP A 213 2.14 13.56 14.46
N ARG A 214 1.90 13.33 13.17
CA ARG A 214 0.75 13.93 12.45
C ARG A 214 -0.59 13.48 13.04
N ILE A 215 -0.72 12.22 13.45
CA ILE A 215 -1.93 11.72 14.12
C ILE A 215 -2.13 12.44 15.46
N ASP A 216 -1.08 12.56 16.29
CA ASP A 216 -1.16 13.24 17.59
C ASP A 216 -1.53 14.73 17.44
N ALA A 217 -1.02 15.40 16.40
CA ALA A 217 -1.32 16.80 16.11
C ALA A 217 -2.81 17.07 15.83
N LEU A 218 -3.56 16.07 15.35
CA LEU A 218 -5.02 16.15 15.15
C LEU A 218 -5.81 16.11 16.47
N LYS A 219 -5.16 15.77 17.59
CA LYS A 219 -5.76 15.60 18.92
C LYS A 219 -7.01 14.71 18.89
N PRO A 220 -6.89 13.47 18.36
CA PRO A 220 -8.00 12.54 18.28
C PRO A 220 -8.53 12.19 19.68
N ALA A 221 -9.84 11.96 19.79
CA ALA A 221 -10.45 11.34 20.96
C ALA A 221 -10.28 9.80 20.92
N ARG A 222 -10.15 9.24 19.71
CA ARG A 222 -9.95 7.82 19.44
C ARG A 222 -9.08 7.62 18.19
N VAL A 223 -8.22 6.61 18.23
CA VAL A 223 -7.46 6.08 17.10
C VAL A 223 -7.71 4.57 17.05
N VAL A 224 -8.36 4.09 16.00
CA VAL A 224 -8.55 2.65 15.77
C VAL A 224 -7.30 2.12 15.05
N PRO A 225 -6.54 1.20 15.66
CA PRO A 225 -5.40 0.58 14.98
C PRO A 225 -5.88 -0.28 13.80
N GLY A 226 -5.12 -0.31 12.71
CA GLY A 226 -5.42 -1.16 11.56
C GLY A 226 -5.30 -2.65 11.88
N HIS A 227 -4.40 -3.01 12.81
CA HIS A 227 -4.31 -4.35 13.39
C HIS A 227 -4.18 -4.28 14.90
N PHE A 228 -5.02 -5.03 15.62
CA PHE A 228 -4.90 -5.08 17.07
C PHE A 228 -5.54 -6.31 17.71
N LEU A 229 -5.07 -6.60 18.92
CA LEU A 229 -5.81 -7.41 19.89
C LEU A 229 -6.37 -6.52 21.01
N PRO A 230 -7.48 -6.92 21.66
CA PRO A 230 -7.99 -6.20 22.83
C PRO A 230 -6.95 -6.09 23.94
N ASN A 231 -7.14 -5.11 24.82
CA ASN A 231 -6.39 -5.03 26.07
C ASN A 231 -6.70 -6.26 26.95
N ARG A 232 -5.87 -6.53 27.95
CA ARG A 232 -6.05 -7.69 28.85
C ARG A 232 -7.38 -7.70 29.60
N ASP A 233 -7.95 -6.52 29.86
CA ASP A 233 -9.25 -6.36 30.50
C ASP A 233 -10.43 -6.48 29.50
N GLY A 234 -10.15 -6.80 28.23
CA GLY A 234 -11.12 -6.89 27.14
C GLY A 234 -11.49 -5.55 26.52
N SER A 235 -10.97 -4.42 27.03
CA SER A 235 -11.24 -3.10 26.45
C SER A 235 -10.50 -2.91 25.12
N GLN A 236 -11.01 -1.99 24.30
CA GLN A 236 -10.43 -1.69 22.99
C GLN A 236 -9.23 -0.72 23.12
N PRO A 237 -8.10 -0.93 22.41
CA PRO A 237 -6.86 -0.14 22.56
C PRO A 237 -6.88 1.22 21.84
N PHE A 238 -8.06 1.85 21.80
CA PHE A 238 -8.39 3.01 20.96
C PHE A 238 -7.75 4.34 21.39
N THR A 239 -7.05 4.38 22.50
CA THR A 239 -6.36 5.57 23.02
C THR A 239 -4.86 5.37 23.19
N THR A 240 -4.36 4.14 23.04
CA THR A 240 -2.98 3.76 23.34
C THR A 240 -2.19 3.34 22.11
N GLY A 241 -2.85 3.00 21.00
CA GLY A 241 -2.20 2.45 19.79
C GLY A 241 -1.06 3.30 19.22
N VAL A 242 -1.21 4.62 19.17
CA VAL A 242 -0.16 5.52 18.65
C VAL A 242 1.10 5.46 19.50
N ALA A 243 0.94 5.57 20.83
CA ALA A 243 2.05 5.49 21.77
C ALA A 243 2.69 4.09 21.77
N PHE A 244 1.87 3.04 21.71
CA PHE A 244 2.32 1.66 21.59
C PHE A 244 3.20 1.47 20.35
N THR A 245 2.67 1.81 19.16
CA THR A 245 3.37 1.64 17.89
C THR A 245 4.68 2.44 17.87
N ARG A 246 4.65 3.71 18.31
CA ARG A 246 5.83 4.56 18.42
C ARG A 246 6.92 3.93 19.28
N ASN A 247 6.55 3.39 20.44
CA ASN A 247 7.49 2.76 21.35
C ASN A 247 8.04 1.45 20.79
N TYR A 248 7.20 0.66 20.10
CA TYR A 248 7.62 -0.57 19.46
C TYR A 248 8.64 -0.31 18.34
N VAL A 249 8.39 0.64 17.44
CA VAL A 249 9.33 1.01 16.36
C VAL A 249 10.68 1.42 16.95
N LYS A 250 10.68 2.30 17.96
CA LYS A 250 11.91 2.72 18.66
C LYS A 250 12.63 1.55 19.35
N ALA A 251 11.86 0.64 19.94
CA ALA A 251 12.43 -0.52 20.61
C ALA A 251 13.06 -1.50 19.62
N PHE A 252 12.39 -1.75 18.49
CA PHE A 252 12.87 -2.57 17.40
C PHE A 252 14.18 -2.01 16.83
N ASP A 253 14.26 -0.70 16.58
CA ASP A 253 15.49 -0.03 16.13
C ASP A 253 16.67 -0.24 17.10
N GLN A 254 16.41 -0.07 18.40
CA GLN A 254 17.42 -0.24 19.43
C GLN A 254 17.95 -1.69 19.49
N GLU A 255 17.05 -2.67 19.46
CA GLU A 255 17.45 -4.07 19.57
C GLU A 255 18.02 -4.61 18.25
N ALA A 256 17.52 -4.18 17.09
CA ALA A 256 18.04 -4.59 15.78
C ALA A 256 19.49 -4.13 15.57
N ALA A 257 19.86 -2.97 16.11
CA ALA A 257 21.23 -2.46 16.10
C ALA A 257 22.19 -3.27 16.99
N ARG A 258 21.68 -3.94 18.03
CA ARG A 258 22.47 -4.76 18.98
C ARG A 258 22.53 -6.23 18.60
N ALA A 259 21.43 -6.75 18.06
CA ALA A 259 21.27 -8.15 17.71
C ALA A 259 22.17 -8.52 16.53
N LYS A 260 22.78 -9.71 16.59
CA LYS A 260 23.64 -10.23 15.53
C LYS A 260 22.82 -10.83 14.39
N ASP A 261 21.71 -11.49 14.73
CA ASP A 261 20.89 -12.32 13.86
C ASP A 261 19.41 -12.21 14.28
N SER A 262 18.52 -12.81 13.50
CA SER A 262 17.08 -12.75 13.77
C SER A 262 16.72 -13.41 15.09
N THR A 263 17.42 -14.48 15.46
CA THR A 263 17.16 -15.22 16.71
C THR A 263 17.40 -14.34 17.94
N THR A 264 18.53 -13.62 17.98
CA THR A 264 18.85 -12.69 19.07
C THR A 264 17.92 -11.47 19.09
N LEU A 265 17.48 -10.98 17.91
CA LEU A 265 16.51 -9.89 17.81
C LEU A 265 15.12 -10.30 18.32
N ILE A 266 14.64 -11.49 17.92
CA ILE A 266 13.37 -12.05 18.38
C ILE A 266 13.37 -12.17 19.90
N ALA A 267 14.39 -12.79 20.48
CA ALA A 267 14.50 -12.96 21.93
C ALA A 267 14.52 -11.62 22.68
N ALA A 268 15.20 -10.60 22.16
CA ALA A 268 15.24 -9.26 22.77
C ALA A 268 13.87 -8.56 22.72
N MET A 269 13.16 -8.67 21.60
CA MET A 269 11.83 -8.09 21.46
C MET A 269 10.77 -8.82 22.29
N GLU A 270 10.84 -10.15 22.40
CA GLU A 270 9.97 -10.92 23.30
C GLU A 270 10.24 -10.59 24.77
N ALA A 271 11.50 -10.33 25.16
CA ALA A 271 11.82 -9.90 26.52
C ALA A 271 11.22 -8.52 26.85
N ARG A 272 11.16 -7.60 25.86
CA ARG A 272 10.53 -6.28 26.03
C ARG A 272 9.01 -6.34 25.97
N TYR A 273 8.46 -7.26 25.20
CA TYR A 273 7.05 -7.37 24.90
C TYR A 273 6.53 -8.81 24.99
N PRO A 274 6.57 -9.44 26.18
CA PRO A 274 6.33 -10.89 26.33
C PRO A 274 4.88 -11.33 26.09
N ASP A 275 3.94 -10.39 26.09
CA ASP A 275 2.51 -10.67 26.08
C ASP A 275 1.81 -10.24 24.77
N LEU A 276 2.57 -9.93 23.71
CA LEU A 276 1.99 -9.54 22.42
C LEU A 276 1.60 -10.77 21.60
N GLY A 277 0.49 -10.64 20.85
CA GLY A 277 0.13 -11.59 19.79
C GLY A 277 1.00 -11.42 18.54
N GLU A 278 0.64 -12.14 17.47
CA GLU A 278 1.29 -12.04 16.16
C GLU A 278 2.80 -12.29 16.15
N LYS A 279 3.28 -13.25 16.96
CA LYS A 279 4.70 -13.66 16.95
C LYS A 279 5.27 -13.93 15.54
N PRO A 280 4.53 -14.55 14.58
CA PRO A 280 5.02 -14.71 13.21
C PRO A 280 5.41 -13.38 12.53
N SER A 281 4.74 -12.28 12.86
CA SER A 281 5.09 -10.93 12.37
C SER A 281 6.48 -10.49 12.87
N LEU A 282 6.81 -10.75 14.14
CA LEU A 282 8.14 -10.50 14.68
C LEU A 282 9.19 -11.40 14.01
N GLU A 283 8.91 -12.69 13.86
CA GLU A 283 9.85 -13.66 13.29
C GLU A 283 10.27 -13.28 11.86
N LEU A 284 9.30 -12.93 11.01
CA LEU A 284 9.57 -12.49 9.65
C LEU A 284 10.28 -11.13 9.63
N SER A 285 9.78 -10.16 10.40
CA SER A 285 10.38 -8.83 10.51
C SER A 285 11.85 -8.89 10.95
N ALA A 286 12.18 -9.77 11.89
CA ALA A 286 13.55 -9.96 12.35
C ALA A 286 14.45 -10.56 11.28
N LYS A 287 14.01 -11.58 10.54
CA LYS A 287 14.77 -12.16 9.42
C LYS A 287 15.08 -11.13 8.34
N VAL A 288 14.08 -10.30 8.02
CA VAL A 288 14.24 -9.22 7.03
C VAL A 288 15.22 -8.16 7.53
N ALA A 289 15.02 -7.65 8.75
CA ALA A 289 15.89 -6.64 9.34
C ALA A 289 17.36 -7.10 9.49
N LYS A 290 17.60 -8.41 9.59
CA LYS A 290 18.94 -9.00 9.68
C LYS A 290 19.49 -9.49 8.35
N GLY A 291 18.77 -9.29 7.24
CA GLY A 291 19.20 -9.67 5.90
C GLY A 291 19.19 -11.18 5.64
N GLU A 292 18.58 -11.96 6.53
CA GLU A 292 18.43 -13.41 6.41
C GLU A 292 17.28 -13.79 5.48
N MET A 293 16.40 -12.85 5.17
CA MET A 293 15.29 -12.99 4.25
C MET A 293 15.12 -11.70 3.42
N GLN A 294 14.88 -11.85 2.12
CA GLN A 294 14.44 -10.74 1.26
C GLN A 294 12.92 -10.61 1.36
N TRP A 295 12.44 -9.38 1.51
CA TRP A 295 11.02 -9.08 1.61
C TRP A 295 10.66 -7.78 0.87
N PRO A 296 9.51 -7.72 0.15
CA PRO A 296 8.75 -8.87 -0.32
C PRO A 296 9.66 -9.82 -1.13
N ALA A 297 9.24 -11.07 -1.33
CA ALA A 297 10.02 -11.97 -2.17
C ALA A 297 10.27 -11.31 -3.54
N PRO A 298 11.51 -11.37 -4.07
CA PRO A 298 11.83 -10.71 -5.33
C PRO A 298 10.88 -11.22 -6.42
N ALA A 299 10.31 -10.29 -7.19
CA ALA A 299 9.52 -10.66 -8.36
C ALA A 299 10.43 -11.46 -9.31
N PRO A 300 9.94 -12.55 -9.93
CA PRO A 300 10.73 -13.24 -10.92
C PRO A 300 11.06 -12.28 -12.06
N PHE A 301 12.32 -12.29 -12.49
CA PHE A 301 12.78 -11.45 -13.59
C PHE A 301 11.85 -11.62 -14.81
N PRO A 302 11.24 -10.54 -15.35
CA PRO A 302 10.17 -10.66 -16.34
C PRO A 302 10.54 -11.42 -17.61
N ALA A 303 11.83 -11.43 -17.97
CA ALA A 303 12.33 -12.09 -19.16
C ALA A 303 12.78 -13.54 -18.95
N ALA A 304 12.90 -14.03 -17.70
CA ALA A 304 13.32 -15.42 -17.46
C ALA A 304 12.40 -16.43 -18.18
N GLY A 305 13.00 -17.34 -18.94
CA GLY A 305 12.29 -18.31 -19.79
C GLY A 305 11.65 -17.73 -21.06
N LYS A 306 12.10 -16.54 -21.50
CA LYS A 306 11.52 -15.81 -22.64
C LYS A 306 12.61 -15.21 -23.52
N THR A 307 12.23 -14.87 -24.75
CA THR A 307 13.05 -14.06 -25.63
C THR A 307 12.65 -12.59 -25.52
N VAL A 308 13.64 -11.71 -25.38
CA VAL A 308 13.50 -10.25 -25.44
C VAL A 308 14.22 -9.74 -26.68
N ARG A 309 13.49 -9.07 -27.56
CA ARG A 309 14.10 -8.33 -28.67
C ARG A 309 14.50 -6.95 -28.19
N VAL A 310 15.77 -6.60 -28.32
CA VAL A 310 16.28 -5.25 -28.11
C VAL A 310 16.66 -4.62 -29.44
N GLN A 311 16.31 -3.35 -29.64
CA GLN A 311 16.57 -2.62 -30.89
C GLN A 311 17.18 -1.25 -30.62
N PHE A 312 18.41 -1.08 -31.10
CA PHE A 312 19.23 0.13 -31.02
C PHE A 312 19.39 0.74 -32.41
N GLY A 313 18.37 1.49 -32.86
CA GLY A 313 18.31 2.04 -34.21
C GLY A 313 18.29 0.93 -35.28
N ALA A 314 19.35 0.85 -36.09
CA ALA A 314 19.50 -0.16 -37.14
C ALA A 314 20.06 -1.51 -36.63
N THR A 315 20.56 -1.54 -35.39
CA THR A 315 21.09 -2.75 -34.74
C THR A 315 20.01 -3.39 -33.89
N ALA A 316 19.90 -4.71 -33.94
CA ALA A 316 18.94 -5.44 -33.10
C ALA A 316 19.53 -6.77 -32.62
N PHE A 317 19.11 -7.19 -31.43
CA PHE A 317 19.45 -8.49 -30.85
C PHE A 317 18.20 -9.17 -30.32
N ASP A 318 18.17 -10.49 -30.41
CA ASP A 318 17.27 -11.33 -29.63
C ASP A 318 18.05 -11.91 -28.45
N LEU A 319 17.61 -11.60 -27.23
CA LEU A 319 18.13 -12.09 -25.97
C LEU A 319 17.23 -13.24 -25.50
N ASN A 320 17.69 -14.47 -25.60
CA ASN A 320 16.96 -15.67 -25.18
C ASN A 320 17.37 -16.06 -23.77
N PHE A 321 16.56 -15.69 -22.78
CA PHE A 321 16.78 -16.03 -21.39
C PHE A 321 16.21 -17.42 -21.12
N LYS A 322 17.10 -18.40 -20.96
CA LYS A 322 16.72 -19.79 -20.69
C LYS A 322 16.14 -19.95 -19.27
N ASP A 323 16.82 -19.34 -18.31
CA ASP A 323 16.48 -19.37 -16.89
C ASP A 323 16.91 -18.06 -16.21
N ASP A 324 17.01 -18.04 -14.88
CA ASP A 324 17.38 -16.87 -14.07
C ASP A 324 18.88 -16.54 -14.09
N ARG A 325 19.70 -17.32 -14.80
CA ARG A 325 21.17 -17.16 -14.85
C ARG A 325 21.77 -17.30 -16.24
N THR A 326 21.13 -18.02 -17.14
CA THR A 326 21.65 -18.37 -18.46
C THR A 326 20.86 -17.64 -19.54
N MET A 327 21.58 -16.92 -20.40
CA MET A 327 21.03 -16.24 -21.57
C MET A 327 21.89 -16.55 -22.78
N SER A 328 21.27 -16.78 -23.93
CA SER A 328 21.96 -16.66 -25.22
C SER A 328 21.50 -15.39 -25.93
N PHE A 329 22.33 -14.80 -26.77
CA PHE A 329 21.89 -13.72 -27.63
C PHE A 329 22.27 -13.96 -29.07
N VAL A 330 21.53 -13.36 -30.00
CA VAL A 330 21.89 -13.31 -31.42
C VAL A 330 21.61 -11.93 -31.99
N GLY A 331 22.61 -11.34 -32.66
CA GLY A 331 22.42 -10.13 -33.44
C GLY A 331 21.58 -10.42 -34.68
N THR A 332 20.40 -9.82 -34.79
CA THR A 332 19.44 -10.06 -35.87
C THR A 332 19.52 -9.02 -36.97
N ALA A 333 20.05 -7.82 -36.67
CA ALA A 333 20.23 -6.73 -37.63
C ALA A 333 21.41 -5.82 -37.28
N GLY A 334 21.84 -5.01 -38.25
CA GLY A 334 22.91 -4.02 -38.09
C GLY A 334 24.31 -4.61 -38.07
N GLN A 335 25.25 -3.86 -37.49
CA GLN A 335 26.69 -4.16 -37.50
C GLN A 335 27.04 -5.50 -36.82
N PHE A 336 26.18 -5.97 -35.90
CA PHE A 336 26.40 -7.20 -35.13
C PHE A 336 25.56 -8.37 -35.62
N LYS A 337 25.00 -8.30 -36.84
CA LYS A 337 24.18 -9.37 -37.40
C LYS A 337 24.96 -10.69 -37.46
N GLY A 338 24.40 -11.74 -36.86
CA GLY A 338 25.00 -13.08 -36.79
C GLY A 338 25.92 -13.31 -35.59
N VAL A 339 26.28 -12.27 -34.84
CA VAL A 339 27.04 -12.42 -33.59
C VAL A 339 26.17 -13.11 -32.55
N THR A 340 26.70 -14.12 -31.86
CA THR A 340 25.97 -14.86 -30.84
C THR A 340 26.92 -15.35 -29.75
N ASP A 341 26.41 -15.41 -28.52
CA ASP A 341 27.11 -16.03 -27.38
C ASP A 341 26.07 -16.62 -26.42
N THR A 342 26.55 -17.48 -25.50
CA THR A 342 25.80 -17.95 -24.34
C THR A 342 26.54 -17.53 -23.08
N VAL A 343 25.85 -16.79 -22.22
CA VAL A 343 26.47 -16.10 -21.09
C VAL A 343 25.75 -16.43 -19.79
N GLN A 344 26.48 -16.25 -18.69
CA GLN A 344 25.88 -16.16 -17.37
C GLN A 344 25.59 -14.68 -17.08
N TYR A 345 24.34 -14.36 -16.83
CA TYR A 345 23.89 -13.00 -16.55
C TYR A 345 23.46 -12.85 -15.09
N THR A 346 23.40 -11.60 -14.64
CA THR A 346 22.73 -11.21 -13.40
C THR A 346 21.69 -10.17 -13.72
N ALA A 347 20.46 -10.36 -13.25
CA ALA A 347 19.42 -9.35 -13.28
C ALA A 347 19.14 -8.86 -11.85
N ARG A 348 19.21 -7.55 -11.66
CA ARG A 348 18.88 -6.89 -10.39
C ARG A 348 17.79 -5.85 -10.62
N GLU A 349 16.66 -6.01 -9.95
CA GLU A 349 15.62 -4.97 -9.96
C GLU A 349 16.16 -3.71 -9.27
N VAL A 350 16.11 -2.58 -9.97
CA VAL A 350 16.56 -1.27 -9.47
C VAL A 350 15.37 -0.45 -8.96
N ARG A 351 14.23 -0.59 -9.64
CA ARG A 351 12.89 -0.15 -9.23
C ARG A 351 11.86 -1.08 -9.90
N PRO A 352 10.58 -1.09 -9.50
CA PRO A 352 9.57 -1.96 -10.13
C PRO A 352 9.62 -1.89 -11.67
N GLN A 353 9.69 -3.05 -12.33
CA GLN A 353 9.78 -3.21 -13.79
C GLN A 353 11.05 -2.64 -14.46
N VAL A 354 12.05 -2.20 -13.69
CA VAL A 354 13.34 -1.74 -14.21
C VAL A 354 14.48 -2.55 -13.64
N TYR A 355 15.22 -3.21 -14.52
CA TYR A 355 16.26 -4.16 -14.16
C TYR A 355 17.60 -3.71 -14.70
N MET A 356 18.62 -3.77 -13.85
CA MET A 356 20.01 -3.75 -14.29
C MET A 356 20.41 -5.19 -14.61
N VAL A 357 20.63 -5.48 -15.89
CA VAL A 357 20.98 -6.81 -16.40
C VAL A 357 22.41 -6.76 -16.92
N TYR A 358 23.31 -7.59 -16.41
CA TYR A 358 24.71 -7.52 -16.80
C TYR A 358 25.37 -8.89 -16.92
N TRP A 359 26.35 -8.99 -17.81
CA TRP A 359 27.09 -10.22 -18.10
C TRP A 359 28.47 -9.94 -18.66
N HIS A 360 29.29 -10.99 -18.70
CA HIS A 360 30.55 -11.03 -19.43
C HIS A 360 30.40 -11.94 -20.66
N GLU A 361 30.91 -11.51 -21.80
CA GLU A 361 30.90 -12.26 -23.06
C GLU A 361 32.23 -13.00 -23.23
N PRO A 362 32.29 -14.33 -23.06
CA PRO A 362 33.54 -15.07 -23.16
C PRO A 362 34.18 -14.99 -24.55
N SER A 363 33.36 -14.90 -25.61
CA SER A 363 33.84 -14.87 -26.99
C SER A 363 34.53 -13.56 -27.36
N THR A 364 34.00 -12.42 -26.90
CA THR A 364 34.51 -11.08 -27.24
C THR A 364 35.40 -10.50 -26.14
N GLY A 365 35.26 -10.97 -24.89
CA GLY A 365 35.86 -10.39 -23.70
C GLY A 365 35.18 -9.10 -23.23
N SER A 366 34.01 -8.76 -23.78
CA SER A 366 33.27 -7.54 -23.41
C SER A 366 32.46 -7.76 -22.12
N ASN A 367 32.24 -6.67 -21.38
CA ASN A 367 31.30 -6.65 -20.27
C ASN A 367 30.12 -5.76 -20.66
N VAL A 368 28.91 -6.27 -20.50
CA VAL A 368 27.70 -5.57 -20.92
C VAL A 368 26.84 -5.29 -19.69
N VAL A 369 26.31 -4.08 -19.62
CA VAL A 369 25.31 -3.67 -18.62
C VAL A 369 24.13 -3.05 -19.36
N HIS A 370 22.96 -3.64 -19.20
CA HIS A 370 21.69 -3.09 -19.60
C HIS A 370 20.96 -2.48 -18.40
N VAL A 371 20.23 -1.40 -18.65
CA VAL A 371 19.10 -0.94 -17.85
C VAL A 371 17.86 -1.19 -18.70
N GLU A 372 17.08 -2.20 -18.31
CA GLU A 372 15.89 -2.67 -19.03
C GLU A 372 14.63 -2.19 -18.31
N ASP A 373 13.88 -1.28 -18.93
CA ASP A 373 12.59 -0.77 -18.46
C ASP A 373 11.45 -1.50 -19.18
N PHE A 374 10.91 -2.54 -18.53
CA PHE A 374 9.83 -3.36 -19.06
C PHE A 374 8.48 -2.65 -19.05
N GLU A 375 8.31 -1.64 -18.19
CA GLU A 375 7.10 -0.80 -18.14
C GLU A 375 7.02 0.08 -19.40
N ARG A 376 8.14 0.66 -19.82
CA ARG A 376 8.20 1.56 -20.98
C ARG A 376 8.63 0.88 -22.28
N GLY A 377 9.12 -0.35 -22.20
CA GLY A 377 9.70 -1.05 -23.34
C GLY A 377 10.98 -0.37 -23.85
N ALA A 378 11.82 0.13 -22.93
CA ALA A 378 13.05 0.87 -23.24
C ALA A 378 14.28 0.18 -22.65
N VAL A 379 15.41 0.25 -23.35
CA VAL A 379 16.70 -0.28 -22.89
C VAL A 379 17.82 0.72 -23.14
N ASP A 380 18.65 0.90 -22.13
CA ASP A 380 19.96 1.55 -22.25
C ASP A 380 21.04 0.49 -22.04
N THR A 381 22.06 0.46 -22.89
CA THR A 381 23.20 -0.44 -22.76
C THR A 381 24.50 0.32 -22.66
N ASN A 382 25.43 -0.23 -21.89
CA ASN A 382 26.81 0.17 -21.85
C ASN A 382 27.69 -1.08 -22.00
N ILE A 383 28.47 -1.11 -23.07
CA ILE A 383 29.34 -2.23 -23.43
C ILE A 383 30.78 -1.77 -23.26
N ALA A 384 31.46 -2.31 -22.25
CA ALA A 384 32.89 -2.17 -22.06
C ALA A 384 33.62 -3.24 -22.87
N MET A 385 34.24 -2.85 -23.97
CA MET A 385 35.02 -3.73 -24.83
C MET A 385 36.34 -4.13 -24.16
N LYS A 386 36.96 -5.20 -24.65
CA LYS A 386 38.23 -5.74 -24.11
C LYS A 386 39.38 -4.72 -24.10
N ASP A 387 39.36 -3.75 -25.03
CA ASP A 387 40.36 -2.69 -25.12
C ASP A 387 40.08 -1.49 -24.20
N GLY A 388 39.01 -1.55 -23.42
CA GLY A 388 38.59 -0.49 -22.49
C GLY A 388 37.71 0.59 -23.11
N GLN A 389 37.36 0.49 -24.41
CA GLN A 389 36.40 1.40 -25.03
C GLN A 389 34.98 1.11 -24.53
N PHE A 390 34.16 2.16 -24.43
CA PHE A 390 32.75 2.05 -24.08
C PHE A 390 31.88 2.35 -25.31
N LEU A 391 30.90 1.49 -25.55
CA LEU A 391 29.82 1.73 -26.48
C LEU A 391 28.51 1.88 -25.70
N HIS A 392 27.89 3.04 -25.86
CA HIS A 392 26.59 3.35 -25.27
C HIS A 392 25.52 3.39 -26.36
N LEU A 393 24.41 2.67 -26.13
CA LEU A 393 23.25 2.70 -27.02
C LEU A 393 21.97 2.79 -26.18
N SER A 394 20.96 3.45 -26.75
CA SER A 394 19.61 3.52 -26.19
C SER A 394 18.62 3.04 -27.24
N GLY A 395 17.58 2.35 -26.81
CA GLY A 395 16.70 1.63 -27.72
C GLY A 395 15.41 1.16 -27.08
N THR A 396 14.72 0.29 -27.81
CA THR A 396 13.47 -0.33 -27.33
C THR A 396 13.71 -1.79 -26.99
N LEU A 397 12.93 -2.31 -26.04
CA LEU A 397 12.87 -3.72 -25.71
C LEU A 397 11.43 -4.24 -25.81
N LYS A 398 11.28 -5.49 -26.24
CA LYS A 398 9.98 -6.16 -26.28
C LYS A 398 10.15 -7.65 -26.00
N VAL A 399 9.34 -8.19 -25.10
CA VAL A 399 9.21 -9.64 -24.91
C VAL A 399 8.49 -10.22 -26.12
N VAL A 400 9.11 -11.16 -26.84
CA VAL A 400 8.59 -11.70 -28.11
C VAL A 400 8.00 -13.11 -28.00
N GLY A 401 8.27 -13.87 -26.94
CA GLY A 401 7.70 -15.20 -26.72
C GLY A 401 8.45 -16.04 -25.69
N ARG A 402 8.00 -17.29 -25.46
CA ARG A 402 8.78 -18.35 -24.78
C ARG A 402 9.56 -19.11 -25.85
N GLU A 403 10.75 -19.60 -25.50
CA GLU A 403 11.47 -20.60 -26.33
C GLU A 403 10.65 -21.88 -26.50
#